data_AF-A0A954CKN7-F1
#
_entry.id   AF-A0A954CKN7-F1
#
_cell.length_a   1.000
_cell.length_b   1.000
_cell.length_c   1.000
_cell.angle_alpha   90.00
_cell.angle_beta   90.00
_cell.angle_gamma   90.00
#
_symmetry.space_group_name_H-M   'P 1'
#
loop_
_entity.id
_entity.type
_entity.pdbx_description
1 polymer ?
#
loop_
_entity_poly.entity_id
_entity_poly.type
_entity_poly.pdbx_seq_one_letter_code
_entity_poly.pdbx_strand_id
1 'polypeptide(L)'
;GDPLYTPYAPNAAEKQIERRKLVLSMLSAKEDRAESMAGDDTLAIAAHHFLRKRVDEIESLLKKNQSRAIERFTELAFMTRDMDLEKGLLAGFDKLNKALEKEFKDIKAKLKKRSNDTEAYSEARRLWAGLPIAEDIAKFHESFVKDQTKDAEDWLKKAEKMQEANAYEAWKLANQAALCEYAGEVAKKAQTLADEIDVANRKEDRYLRTPNRELKSILNNAKQIAERKPDEAIEMLRHAVRDYPKCGPRNDCEKELAAIRKRVAEAEASKK
;
A
#
# COMPACT_ATOMS: atom_id res chain seq x y z
N GLY A 1 15.18 21.86 14.30
CA GLY A 1 13.89 21.16 14.08
C GLY A 1 13.06 22.01 13.16
N ASP A 2 12.41 21.41 12.16
CA ASP A 2 11.55 22.12 11.23
C ASP A 2 10.39 22.79 12.02
N PRO A 3 10.30 24.12 12.08
CA PRO A 3 9.31 24.82 12.90
C PRO A 3 7.86 24.55 12.44
N LEU A 4 7.68 23.88 11.30
CA LEU A 4 6.40 23.50 10.73
C LEU A 4 5.93 22.08 11.12
N TYR A 5 6.75 21.27 11.79
CA TYR A 5 6.44 19.86 12.00
C TYR A 5 5.84 19.53 13.39
N THR A 6 4.55 19.20 13.39
CA THR A 6 3.90 18.28 14.35
C THR A 6 2.52 17.91 13.80
N PRO A 7 2.26 16.65 13.41
CA PRO A 7 0.94 16.23 12.95
C PRO A 7 0.08 15.81 14.16
N TYR A 8 -1.20 16.20 14.15
CA TYR A 8 -2.28 15.78 15.06
C TYR A 8 -2.13 16.08 16.56
N ALA A 9 -2.22 17.36 16.93
CA ALA A 9 -2.45 17.78 18.32
C ALA A 9 -3.76 18.59 18.45
N PRO A 10 -4.44 18.54 19.61
CA PRO A 10 -5.46 19.53 19.94
C PRO A 10 -4.83 20.93 19.78
N ASN A 11 -5.58 21.87 19.20
CA ASN A 11 -5.15 23.22 18.76
C ASN A 11 -4.69 23.30 17.27
N ALA A 12 -5.09 22.35 16.43
CA ALA A 12 -4.84 22.39 14.99
C ALA A 12 -5.30 23.70 14.30
N ALA A 13 -6.41 24.30 14.76
CA ALA A 13 -6.93 25.58 14.26
C ALA A 13 -6.05 26.79 14.65
N GLU A 14 -5.47 26.81 15.85
CA GLU A 14 -4.56 27.88 16.27
C GLU A 14 -3.21 27.77 15.55
N LYS A 15 -2.68 26.55 15.40
CA LYS A 15 -1.49 26.29 14.56
C LYS A 15 -1.75 26.59 13.08
N GLN A 16 -2.98 26.45 12.59
CA GLN A 16 -3.39 26.85 11.24
C GLN A 16 -3.34 28.37 11.06
N ILE A 17 -3.79 29.14 12.06
CA ILE A 17 -3.68 30.61 12.05
C ILE A 17 -2.21 31.03 12.12
N GLU A 18 -1.38 30.40 12.95
CA GLU A 18 0.05 30.69 13.02
C GLU A 18 0.81 30.35 11.73
N ARG A 19 0.48 29.23 11.08
CA ARG A 19 1.08 28.85 9.78
C ARG A 19 0.65 29.78 8.65
N ARG A 20 -0.63 30.21 8.63
CA ARG A 20 -1.12 31.25 7.71
C ARG A 20 -0.38 32.56 7.95
N LYS A 21 -0.24 32.98 9.21
CA LYS A 21 0.55 34.15 9.59
C LYS A 21 2.02 34.02 9.20
N LEU A 22 2.63 32.82 9.28
CA LEU A 22 4.01 32.58 8.88
C LEU A 22 4.19 32.65 7.35
N VAL A 23 3.26 32.08 6.58
CA VAL A 23 3.27 32.21 5.11
C VAL A 23 3.05 33.68 4.73
N LEU A 24 2.09 34.36 5.34
CA LEU A 24 1.85 35.79 5.16
C LEU A 24 3.04 36.65 5.63
N SER A 25 3.77 36.26 6.68
CA SER A 25 4.96 36.96 7.15
C SER A 25 6.18 36.68 6.30
N MET A 26 6.27 35.51 5.66
CA MET A 26 7.30 35.23 4.64
C MET A 26 7.01 35.97 3.33
N LEU A 27 5.73 36.26 3.07
CA LEU A 27 5.26 37.14 2.00
C LEU A 27 5.57 38.61 2.35
N SER A 28 5.36 39.07 3.58
CA SER A 28 5.60 40.45 4.02
C SER A 28 7.06 40.77 4.41
N ALA A 29 7.86 39.81 4.91
CA ALA A 29 9.26 40.02 5.31
C ALA A 29 10.22 40.24 4.11
N LYS A 30 9.69 40.29 2.89
CA LYS A 30 10.40 40.77 1.70
C LYS A 30 9.92 42.13 1.21
N GLU A 31 8.84 42.68 1.75
CA GLU A 31 8.40 44.06 1.48
C GLU A 31 9.46 45.07 1.97
N ASP A 32 10.16 44.79 3.06
CA ASP A 32 11.27 45.63 3.57
C ASP A 32 12.54 45.62 2.68
N ARG A 33 12.57 44.82 1.60
CA ARG A 33 13.60 44.88 0.56
C ARG A 33 13.05 45.21 -0.83
N ALA A 34 11.75 45.52 -0.93
CA ALA A 34 11.04 45.73 -2.19
C ALA A 34 10.33 47.10 -2.25
N GLU A 35 10.82 48.13 -1.55
CA GLU A 35 10.38 49.52 -1.77
C GLU A 35 10.84 50.13 -3.11
N SER A 36 11.30 49.32 -4.06
CA SER A 36 11.59 49.76 -5.42
C SER A 36 11.00 48.78 -6.42
N MET A 37 9.87 49.20 -7.00
CA MET A 37 9.12 48.63 -8.14
C MET A 37 7.95 47.69 -7.82
N ALA A 38 6.73 48.18 -8.10
CA ALA A 38 5.48 47.45 -8.40
C ALA A 38 5.04 46.38 -7.38
N GLY A 39 4.25 46.81 -6.40
CA GLY A 39 3.93 46.09 -5.16
C GLY A 39 3.01 44.85 -5.22
N ASP A 40 2.40 44.49 -6.34
CA ASP A 40 1.51 43.30 -6.41
C ASP A 40 2.10 42.13 -7.22
N ASP A 41 2.86 42.41 -8.28
CA ASP A 41 3.40 41.35 -9.17
C ASP A 41 4.53 40.56 -8.50
N THR A 42 5.36 41.21 -7.68
CA THR A 42 6.53 40.57 -7.04
C THR A 42 6.13 39.51 -6.03
N LEU A 43 5.05 39.75 -5.29
CA LEU A 43 4.50 38.81 -4.31
C LEU A 43 3.87 37.58 -4.97
N ALA A 44 3.09 37.81 -6.04
CA ALA A 44 2.50 36.75 -6.85
C ALA A 44 3.58 35.87 -7.52
N ILE A 45 4.66 36.48 -8.04
CA ILE A 45 5.80 35.77 -8.63
C ILE A 45 6.51 34.90 -7.57
N ALA A 46 6.72 35.42 -6.36
CA ALA A 46 7.37 34.67 -5.27
C ALA A 46 6.51 33.49 -4.79
N ALA A 47 5.20 33.70 -4.62
CA ALA A 47 4.25 32.64 -4.28
C ALA A 47 4.22 31.56 -5.36
N HIS A 48 4.18 31.95 -6.65
CA HIS A 48 4.21 31.02 -7.76
C HIS A 48 5.51 30.20 -7.82
N HIS A 49 6.65 30.83 -7.54
CA HIS A 49 7.95 30.14 -7.49
C HIS A 49 8.03 29.13 -6.32
N PHE A 50 7.51 29.50 -5.14
CA PHE A 50 7.43 28.60 -4.00
C PHE A 50 6.55 27.38 -4.30
N LEU A 51 5.35 27.59 -4.85
CA LEU A 51 4.46 26.51 -5.23
C LEU A 51 5.09 25.60 -6.28
N ARG A 52 5.73 26.17 -7.30
CA ARG A 52 6.43 25.40 -8.32
C ARG A 52 7.52 24.52 -7.73
N LYS A 53 8.34 25.03 -6.82
CA LYS A 53 9.36 24.26 -6.12
C LYS A 53 8.78 23.11 -5.29
N ARG A 54 7.61 23.32 -4.68
CA ARG A 54 6.88 22.25 -3.94
C ARG A 54 6.30 21.20 -4.87
N VAL A 55 5.76 21.61 -6.01
CA VAL A 55 5.32 20.68 -7.07
C VAL A 55 6.52 19.85 -7.58
N ASP A 56 7.66 20.48 -7.86
CA ASP A 56 8.89 19.77 -8.29
C ASP A 56 9.40 18.78 -7.23
N GLU A 57 9.28 19.11 -5.93
CA GLU A 57 9.59 18.20 -4.82
C GLU A 57 8.66 16.98 -4.80
N ILE A 58 7.35 17.20 -4.93
CA ILE A 58 6.34 16.13 -5.03
C ILE A 58 6.62 15.26 -6.26
N GLU A 59 6.96 15.85 -7.41
CA GLU A 59 7.32 15.13 -8.63
C GLU A 59 8.56 14.23 -8.45
N SER A 60 9.58 14.73 -7.75
CA SER A 60 10.77 13.93 -7.42
C SER A 60 10.45 12.79 -6.47
N LEU A 61 9.55 13.04 -5.50
CA LEU A 61 9.10 12.05 -4.53
C LEU A 61 8.20 10.99 -5.16
N LEU A 62 7.39 11.32 -6.18
CA LEU A 62 6.51 10.34 -6.83
C LEU A 62 7.25 9.12 -7.38
N LYS A 63 8.51 9.28 -7.78
CA LYS A 63 9.33 8.17 -8.29
C LYS A 63 10.08 7.40 -7.21
N LYS A 64 10.24 7.99 -6.02
CA LYS A 64 11.16 7.49 -4.97
C LYS A 64 10.42 7.04 -3.70
N ASN A 65 9.33 7.72 -3.37
CA ASN A 65 8.53 7.49 -2.18
C ASN A 65 7.14 8.11 -2.39
N GLN A 66 6.23 7.31 -2.93
CA GLN A 66 4.88 7.76 -3.28
C GLN A 66 4.06 8.17 -2.06
N SER A 67 4.17 7.47 -0.93
CA SER A 67 3.49 7.85 0.32
C SER A 67 3.89 9.26 0.76
N ARG A 68 5.20 9.56 0.75
CA ARG A 68 5.69 10.90 1.07
C ARG A 68 5.30 11.93 0.02
N ALA A 69 5.21 11.55 -1.26
CA ALA A 69 4.71 12.42 -2.31
C ALA A 69 3.25 12.81 -2.08
N ILE A 70 2.41 11.84 -1.69
CA ILE A 70 1.00 12.05 -1.35
C ILE A 70 0.86 12.93 -0.10
N GLU A 71 1.66 12.70 0.95
CA GLU A 71 1.68 13.57 2.13
C GLU A 71 2.01 15.03 1.76
N ARG A 72 3.11 15.23 1.02
CA ARG A 72 3.51 16.57 0.54
C ARG A 72 2.46 17.20 -0.37
N PHE A 73 1.76 16.39 -1.14
CA PHE A 73 0.68 16.84 -1.99
C PHE A 73 -0.54 17.29 -1.21
N THR A 74 -0.98 16.53 -0.21
CA THR A 74 -2.07 16.91 0.69
C THR A 74 -1.72 18.19 1.45
N GLU A 75 -0.47 18.33 1.90
CA GLU A 75 0.05 19.56 2.51
C GLU A 75 -0.07 20.75 1.55
N LEU A 76 0.38 20.59 0.30
CA LEU A 76 0.32 21.64 -0.71
C LEU A 76 -1.13 22.03 -1.04
N ALA A 77 -2.00 21.05 -1.30
CA ALA A 77 -3.41 21.27 -1.60
C ALA A 77 -4.15 21.96 -0.44
N PHE A 78 -3.79 21.64 0.80
CA PHE A 78 -4.33 22.30 1.99
C PHE A 78 -3.82 23.75 2.12
N MET A 79 -2.54 24.00 1.80
CA MET A 79 -1.95 25.35 1.86
C MET A 79 -2.50 26.30 0.81
N THR A 80 -2.87 25.78 -0.36
CA THR A 80 -3.34 26.58 -1.49
C THR A 80 -4.86 26.66 -1.60
N ARG A 81 -5.59 26.00 -0.69
CA ARG A 81 -7.04 26.07 -0.63
C ARG A 81 -7.46 27.52 -0.42
N ASP A 82 -8.35 28.01 -1.28
CA ASP A 82 -8.86 29.39 -1.30
C ASP A 82 -7.86 30.47 -1.77
N MET A 83 -6.72 30.07 -2.35
CA MET A 83 -5.84 30.96 -3.11
C MET A 83 -6.13 30.81 -4.60
N ASP A 84 -6.18 31.93 -5.35
CA ASP A 84 -6.44 31.99 -6.80
C ASP A 84 -5.21 31.49 -7.62
N LEU A 85 -4.66 30.33 -7.24
CA LEU A 85 -3.44 29.69 -7.77
C LEU A 85 -3.76 28.38 -8.53
N GLU A 86 -5.02 28.25 -8.91
CA GLU A 86 -5.68 27.05 -9.44
C GLU A 86 -4.95 26.44 -10.65
N LYS A 87 -4.48 27.26 -11.60
CA LYS A 87 -3.79 26.79 -12.82
C LYS A 87 -2.45 26.10 -12.55
N GLY A 88 -1.69 26.56 -11.56
CA GLY A 88 -0.39 25.98 -11.20
C GLY A 88 -0.54 24.66 -10.44
N LEU A 89 -1.58 24.56 -9.62
CA LEU A 89 -1.96 23.31 -8.94
C LEU A 89 -2.49 22.29 -9.92
N LEU A 90 -3.41 22.66 -10.81
CA LEU A 90 -4.02 21.76 -11.80
C LEU A 90 -2.98 21.01 -12.65
N ALA A 91 -1.91 21.67 -13.08
CA ALA A 91 -0.82 21.02 -13.81
C ALA A 91 -0.05 19.98 -12.96
N GLY A 92 0.08 20.22 -11.66
CA GLY A 92 0.64 19.25 -10.70
C GLY A 92 -0.32 18.09 -10.38
N PHE A 93 -1.63 18.38 -10.27
CA PHE A 93 -2.70 17.38 -10.14
C PHE A 93 -2.66 16.39 -11.30
N ASP A 94 -2.53 16.84 -12.55
CA ASP A 94 -2.53 15.98 -13.73
C ASP A 94 -1.41 14.94 -13.73
N LYS A 95 -0.18 15.34 -13.34
CA LYS A 95 0.97 14.43 -13.30
C LYS A 95 0.85 13.42 -12.16
N LEU A 96 0.43 13.87 -10.98
CA LEU A 96 0.15 12.97 -9.86
C LEU A 96 -0.94 11.98 -10.23
N ASN A 97 -2.04 12.46 -10.82
CA ASN A 97 -3.17 11.62 -11.19
C ASN A 97 -2.75 10.55 -12.20
N LYS A 98 -1.96 10.90 -13.23
CA LYS A 98 -1.41 9.92 -14.19
C LYS A 98 -0.51 8.87 -13.53
N ALA A 99 0.28 9.26 -12.53
CA ALA A 99 1.13 8.32 -11.80
C ALA A 99 0.30 7.34 -10.97
N LEU A 100 -0.71 7.85 -10.25
CA LEU A 100 -1.65 7.06 -9.46
C LEU A 100 -2.50 6.15 -10.36
N GLU A 101 -2.95 6.63 -11.52
CA GLU A 101 -3.69 5.83 -12.52
C GLU A 101 -2.86 4.63 -12.99
N LYS A 102 -1.58 4.87 -13.28
CA LYS A 102 -0.65 3.81 -13.68
C LYS A 102 -0.47 2.78 -12.56
N GLU A 103 -0.22 3.23 -11.34
CA GLU A 103 -0.07 2.34 -10.19
C GLU A 103 -1.37 1.58 -9.90
N PHE A 104 -2.53 2.24 -10.01
CA PHE A 104 -3.81 1.60 -9.84
C PHE A 104 -4.04 0.52 -10.90
N LYS A 105 -3.63 0.76 -12.15
CA LYS A 105 -3.67 -0.24 -13.20
C LYS A 105 -2.78 -1.45 -12.89
N ASP A 106 -1.59 -1.21 -12.34
CA ASP A 106 -0.68 -2.29 -11.92
C ASP A 106 -1.28 -3.10 -10.74
N ILE A 107 -1.92 -2.43 -9.78
CA ILE A 107 -2.67 -3.07 -8.69
C ILE A 107 -3.82 -3.93 -9.25
N LYS A 108 -4.63 -3.40 -10.17
CA LYS A 108 -5.71 -4.17 -10.84
C LYS A 108 -5.16 -5.40 -11.55
N ALA A 109 -4.01 -5.28 -12.23
CA ALA A 109 -3.38 -6.39 -12.92
C ALA A 109 -2.89 -7.48 -11.93
N LYS A 110 -2.38 -7.10 -10.76
CA LYS A 110 -2.01 -8.04 -9.69
C LYS A 110 -3.24 -8.74 -9.13
N LEU A 111 -4.31 -8.00 -8.80
CA LEU A 111 -5.57 -8.57 -8.32
C LEU A 111 -6.22 -9.54 -9.32
N LYS A 112 -6.12 -9.26 -10.62
CA LYS A 112 -6.62 -10.18 -11.66
C LYS A 112 -5.86 -11.50 -11.71
N LYS A 113 -4.57 -11.50 -11.40
CA LYS A 113 -3.76 -12.73 -11.29
C LYS A 113 -4.05 -13.47 -9.99
N ARG A 114 -4.30 -12.72 -8.92
CA ARG A 114 -4.42 -13.25 -7.57
C ARG A 114 -5.40 -12.40 -6.76
N SER A 115 -6.67 -12.79 -6.78
CA SER A 115 -7.75 -12.00 -6.19
C SER A 115 -7.66 -11.89 -4.66
N ASN A 116 -6.92 -12.78 -4.00
CA ASN A 116 -6.70 -12.77 -2.55
C ASN A 116 -5.43 -12.03 -2.10
N ASP A 117 -4.73 -11.33 -3.00
CA ASP A 117 -3.57 -10.49 -2.64
C ASP A 117 -3.96 -9.01 -2.57
N THR A 118 -4.75 -8.67 -1.56
CA THR A 118 -5.42 -7.36 -1.44
C THR A 118 -4.56 -6.26 -0.81
N GLU A 119 -3.37 -6.55 -0.27
CA GLU A 119 -2.60 -5.61 0.55
C GLU A 119 -2.32 -4.28 -0.15
N ALA A 120 -1.76 -4.30 -1.37
CA ALA A 120 -1.47 -3.09 -2.12
C ALA A 120 -2.74 -2.31 -2.48
N TYR A 121 -3.86 -3.01 -2.68
CA TYR A 121 -5.15 -2.39 -2.96
C TYR A 121 -5.77 -1.76 -1.72
N SER A 122 -5.76 -2.45 -0.58
CA SER A 122 -6.22 -1.93 0.72
C SER A 122 -5.41 -0.70 1.13
N GLU A 123 -4.09 -0.72 0.91
CA GLU A 123 -3.21 0.41 1.19
C GLU A 123 -3.48 1.59 0.22
N ALA A 124 -3.65 1.33 -1.07
CA ALA A 124 -4.04 2.35 -2.04
C ALA A 124 -5.38 3.01 -1.70
N ARG A 125 -6.39 2.24 -1.28
CA ARG A 125 -7.67 2.79 -0.80
C ARG A 125 -7.50 3.72 0.39
N ARG A 126 -6.60 3.38 1.30
CA ARG A 126 -6.32 4.17 2.52
C ARG A 126 -5.54 5.44 2.18
N LEU A 127 -4.47 5.32 1.42
CA LEU A 127 -3.55 6.42 1.11
C LEU A 127 -4.14 7.40 0.09
N TRP A 128 -4.94 6.93 -0.87
CA TRP A 128 -5.48 7.76 -1.95
C TRP A 128 -6.89 8.27 -1.66
N ALA A 129 -7.39 8.06 -0.44
CA ALA A 129 -8.65 8.63 0.01
C ALA A 129 -8.64 10.16 -0.12
N GLY A 130 -9.66 10.72 -0.78
CA GLY A 130 -9.79 12.16 -0.99
C GLY A 130 -8.98 12.72 -2.18
N LEU A 131 -8.21 11.89 -2.88
CA LEU A 131 -7.60 12.27 -4.16
C LEU A 131 -8.59 12.08 -5.32
N PRO A 132 -8.39 12.73 -6.49
CA PRO A 132 -9.26 12.56 -7.65
C PRO A 132 -9.47 11.10 -8.07
N ILE A 133 -8.42 10.27 -7.96
CA ILE A 133 -8.48 8.84 -8.27
C ILE A 133 -9.39 8.02 -7.34
N ALA A 134 -9.81 8.56 -6.19
CA ALA A 134 -10.63 7.85 -5.21
C ALA A 134 -11.97 7.38 -5.78
N GLU A 135 -12.57 8.14 -6.71
CA GLU A 135 -13.83 7.75 -7.36
C GLU A 135 -13.66 6.48 -8.21
N ASP A 136 -12.56 6.39 -8.96
CA ASP A 136 -12.24 5.21 -9.78
C ASP A 136 -11.92 3.98 -8.91
N ILE A 137 -11.29 4.20 -7.75
CA ILE A 137 -11.05 3.15 -6.77
C ILE A 137 -12.38 2.63 -6.20
N ALA A 138 -13.32 3.53 -5.87
CA ALA A 138 -14.63 3.16 -5.35
C ALA A 138 -15.45 2.39 -6.38
N LYS A 139 -15.51 2.85 -7.64
CA LYS A 139 -16.20 2.13 -8.73
C LYS A 139 -15.62 0.73 -8.94
N PHE A 140 -14.29 0.60 -8.95
CA PHE A 140 -13.64 -0.69 -9.04
C PHE A 140 -13.92 -1.57 -7.82
N HIS A 141 -13.96 -1.00 -6.62
CA HIS A 141 -14.22 -1.72 -5.37
C HIS A 141 -15.50 -2.54 -5.44
N GLU A 142 -16.60 -1.92 -5.87
CA GLU A 142 -17.89 -2.59 -5.97
C GLU A 142 -17.86 -3.78 -6.93
N SER A 143 -17.23 -3.63 -8.10
CA SER A 143 -17.06 -4.76 -9.04
C SER A 143 -16.14 -5.85 -8.48
N PHE A 144 -15.03 -5.44 -7.84
CA PHE A 144 -14.03 -6.36 -7.32
C PHE A 144 -14.58 -7.18 -6.15
N VAL A 145 -15.35 -6.58 -5.25
CA VAL A 145 -16.03 -7.29 -4.15
C VAL A 145 -16.93 -8.39 -4.68
N LYS A 146 -17.72 -8.12 -5.74
CA LYS A 146 -18.60 -9.11 -6.38
C LYS A 146 -17.81 -10.27 -6.98
N ASP A 147 -16.77 -9.96 -7.74
CA ASP A 147 -15.91 -10.96 -8.37
C ASP A 147 -15.19 -11.81 -7.31
N GLN A 148 -14.61 -11.18 -6.30
CA GLN A 148 -13.90 -11.86 -5.22
C GLN A 148 -14.84 -12.73 -4.38
N THR A 149 -16.08 -12.29 -4.14
CA THR A 149 -17.09 -13.10 -3.45
C THR A 149 -17.42 -14.35 -4.25
N LYS A 150 -17.62 -14.20 -5.57
CA LYS A 150 -17.88 -15.34 -6.46
C LYS A 150 -16.72 -16.34 -6.48
N ASP A 151 -15.48 -15.84 -6.61
CA ASP A 151 -14.28 -16.69 -6.55
C ASP A 151 -14.23 -17.46 -5.22
N ALA A 152 -14.48 -16.78 -4.10
CA ALA A 152 -14.47 -17.38 -2.77
C ALA A 152 -15.57 -18.45 -2.61
N GLU A 153 -16.77 -18.23 -3.15
CA GLU A 153 -17.84 -19.21 -3.16
C GLU A 153 -17.48 -20.46 -3.98
N ASP A 154 -16.86 -20.26 -5.15
CA ASP A 154 -16.46 -21.37 -6.02
C ASP A 154 -15.34 -22.20 -5.40
N TRP A 155 -14.39 -21.57 -4.72
CA TRP A 155 -13.36 -22.26 -3.94
C TRP A 155 -13.93 -22.99 -2.74
N LEU A 156 -14.83 -22.37 -1.97
CA LEU A 156 -15.48 -22.99 -0.81
C LEU A 156 -16.27 -24.24 -1.22
N LYS A 157 -17.11 -24.15 -2.25
CA LYS A 157 -17.87 -25.31 -2.77
C LYS A 157 -16.96 -26.45 -3.24
N LYS A 158 -15.81 -26.13 -3.81
CA LYS A 158 -14.82 -27.15 -4.22
C LYS A 158 -14.10 -27.76 -3.01
N ALA A 159 -13.81 -26.96 -1.98
CA ALA A 159 -13.21 -27.44 -0.74
C ALA A 159 -14.12 -28.44 -0.04
N GLU A 160 -15.40 -28.10 0.15
CA GLU A 160 -16.42 -28.96 0.77
C GLU A 160 -16.53 -30.33 0.06
N LYS A 161 -16.51 -30.33 -1.28
CA LYS A 161 -16.56 -31.57 -2.07
C LYS A 161 -15.30 -32.44 -1.95
N MET A 162 -14.14 -31.84 -1.69
CA MET A 162 -12.86 -32.56 -1.66
C MET A 162 -12.43 -32.98 -0.27
N GLN A 163 -13.10 -32.52 0.79
CA GLN A 163 -12.67 -32.71 2.17
C GLN A 163 -12.38 -34.17 2.54
N GLU A 164 -13.24 -35.10 2.10
CA GLU A 164 -13.09 -36.53 2.38
C GLU A 164 -12.04 -37.22 1.48
N ALA A 165 -11.84 -36.71 0.26
CA ALA A 165 -10.97 -37.33 -0.73
C ALA A 165 -9.51 -36.87 -0.61
N ASN A 166 -9.29 -35.58 -0.33
CA ASN A 166 -7.97 -34.97 -0.22
C ASN A 166 -8.02 -33.75 0.72
N ALA A 167 -7.79 -34.03 2.01
CA ALA A 167 -7.83 -33.01 3.05
C ALA A 167 -6.88 -31.83 2.80
N TYR A 168 -5.68 -32.07 2.24
CA TYR A 168 -4.74 -30.97 1.96
C TYR A 168 -5.24 -30.04 0.85
N GLU A 169 -5.76 -30.60 -0.24
CA GLU A 169 -6.28 -29.77 -1.34
C GLU A 169 -7.57 -29.05 -0.94
N ALA A 170 -8.43 -29.70 -0.14
CA ALA A 170 -9.61 -29.08 0.44
C ALA A 170 -9.23 -27.92 1.36
N TRP A 171 -8.28 -28.13 2.27
CA TRP A 171 -7.72 -27.08 3.13
C TRP A 171 -7.19 -25.91 2.32
N LYS A 172 -6.41 -26.19 1.26
CA LYS A 172 -5.79 -25.16 0.42
C LYS A 172 -6.84 -24.29 -0.26
N LEU A 173 -7.91 -24.87 -0.79
CA LEU A 173 -9.02 -24.11 -1.38
C LEU A 173 -9.80 -23.32 -0.35
N ALA A 174 -10.10 -23.91 0.81
CA ALA A 174 -10.76 -23.21 1.92
C ALA A 174 -9.91 -22.03 2.39
N ASN A 175 -8.60 -22.21 2.53
CA ASN A 175 -7.66 -21.14 2.87
C ASN A 175 -7.62 -20.05 1.77
N GLN A 176 -7.64 -20.42 0.48
CA GLN A 176 -7.70 -19.44 -0.61
C GLN A 176 -8.96 -18.57 -0.57
N ALA A 177 -10.12 -19.17 -0.28
CA ALA A 177 -11.38 -18.46 -0.06
C ALA A 177 -11.38 -17.62 1.22
N ALA A 178 -10.75 -18.10 2.30
CA ALA A 178 -10.61 -17.35 3.55
C ALA A 178 -9.77 -16.07 3.37
N LEU A 179 -8.77 -16.11 2.49
CA LEU A 179 -7.93 -14.95 2.16
C LEU A 179 -8.65 -13.90 1.28
N CYS A 180 -9.87 -14.16 0.82
CA CYS A 180 -10.69 -13.17 0.13
C CYS A 180 -11.30 -12.16 1.11
N GLU A 181 -10.48 -11.19 1.55
CA GLU A 181 -10.82 -10.19 2.56
C GLU A 181 -12.19 -9.52 2.37
N TYR A 182 -12.59 -9.24 1.13
CA TYR A 182 -13.84 -8.54 0.83
C TYR A 182 -15.04 -9.45 0.54
N ALA A 183 -14.89 -10.78 0.64
CA ALA A 183 -15.98 -11.73 0.45
C ALA A 183 -16.90 -11.88 1.68
N GLY A 184 -16.63 -11.13 2.76
CA GLY A 184 -17.51 -11.03 3.92
C GLY A 184 -17.75 -12.39 4.60
N GLU A 185 -19.02 -12.80 4.71
CA GLU A 185 -19.41 -14.05 5.36
C GLU A 185 -18.86 -15.31 4.68
N VAL A 186 -18.62 -15.27 3.37
CA VAL A 186 -18.06 -16.42 2.63
C VAL A 186 -16.62 -16.70 3.10
N ALA A 187 -15.82 -15.65 3.26
CA ALA A 187 -14.44 -15.77 3.76
C ALA A 187 -14.42 -16.32 5.20
N LYS A 188 -15.34 -15.88 6.07
CA LYS A 188 -15.45 -16.40 7.45
C LYS A 188 -15.80 -17.89 7.49
N LYS A 189 -16.75 -18.32 6.66
CA LYS A 189 -17.11 -19.74 6.54
C LYS A 189 -15.93 -20.56 6.01
N ALA A 190 -15.24 -20.05 5.00
CA ALA A 190 -14.06 -20.70 4.45
C ALA A 190 -12.92 -20.80 5.47
N GLN A 191 -12.70 -19.78 6.29
CA GLN A 191 -11.75 -19.83 7.39
C GLN A 191 -12.10 -20.92 8.40
N THR A 192 -13.37 -20.99 8.80
CA THR A 192 -13.88 -22.02 9.72
C THR A 192 -13.61 -23.42 9.18
N LEU A 193 -13.95 -23.66 7.90
CA LEU A 193 -13.68 -24.94 7.24
C LEU A 193 -12.18 -25.24 7.15
N ALA A 194 -11.34 -24.26 6.82
CA ALA A 194 -9.90 -24.44 6.76
C ALA A 194 -9.33 -24.83 8.14
N ASP A 195 -9.79 -24.18 9.21
CA ASP A 195 -9.36 -24.48 10.57
C ASP A 195 -9.82 -25.88 11.02
N GLU A 196 -11.06 -26.28 10.71
CA GLU A 196 -11.58 -27.62 10.98
C GLU A 196 -10.76 -28.71 10.28
N ILE A 197 -10.45 -28.50 8.99
CA ILE A 197 -9.65 -29.45 8.22
C ILE A 197 -8.23 -29.53 8.78
N ASP A 198 -7.58 -28.40 9.09
CA ASP A 198 -6.23 -28.41 9.69
C ASP A 198 -6.26 -29.16 11.01
N VAL A 199 -7.14 -28.80 11.94
CA VAL A 199 -7.22 -29.45 13.27
C VAL A 199 -7.44 -30.96 13.17
N ALA A 200 -8.32 -31.42 12.27
CA ALA A 200 -8.59 -32.83 12.08
C ALA A 200 -7.39 -33.61 11.51
N ASN A 201 -6.58 -32.97 10.65
CA ASN A 201 -5.58 -33.68 9.83
C ASN A 201 -4.12 -33.33 10.16
N ARG A 202 -3.85 -32.36 11.04
CA ARG A 202 -2.49 -31.84 11.30
C ARG A 202 -1.50 -32.86 11.87
N LYS A 203 -1.99 -33.95 12.46
CA LYS A 203 -1.15 -35.06 12.95
C LYS A 203 -0.92 -36.14 11.90
N GLU A 204 -1.62 -36.06 10.77
CA GLU A 204 -1.49 -37.04 9.69
C GLU A 204 -0.31 -36.68 8.79
N ASP A 205 0.67 -37.59 8.71
CA ASP A 205 1.87 -37.38 7.89
C ASP A 205 1.52 -37.16 6.41
N ARG A 206 0.45 -37.78 5.91
CA ARG A 206 -0.03 -37.60 4.52
C ARG A 206 -0.52 -36.19 4.23
N TYR A 207 -1.22 -35.55 5.17
CA TYR A 207 -1.70 -34.17 5.04
C TYR A 207 -0.54 -33.18 4.95
N LEU A 208 0.51 -33.39 5.76
CA LEU A 208 1.67 -32.49 5.80
C LEU A 208 2.78 -32.83 4.78
N ARG A 209 2.77 -34.01 4.17
CA ARG A 209 3.84 -34.45 3.25
C ARG A 209 4.02 -33.51 2.06
N THR A 210 2.92 -33.20 1.37
CA THR A 210 2.91 -32.29 0.22
C THR A 210 3.34 -30.88 0.60
N PRO A 211 2.71 -30.20 1.60
CA PRO A 211 3.11 -28.84 1.97
C PRO A 211 4.56 -28.79 2.46
N ASN A 212 5.04 -29.79 3.20
CA ASN A 212 6.44 -29.84 3.63
C ASN A 212 7.43 -29.88 2.45
N ARG A 213 7.10 -30.62 1.39
CA ARG A 213 7.94 -30.70 0.19
C ARG A 213 7.94 -29.37 -0.58
N GLU A 214 6.77 -28.79 -0.79
CA GLU A 214 6.61 -27.52 -1.51
C GLU A 214 7.30 -26.37 -0.78
N LEU A 215 7.09 -26.25 0.53
CA LEU A 215 7.72 -25.21 1.35
C LEU A 215 9.25 -25.32 1.39
N LYS A 216 9.81 -26.53 1.44
CA LYS A 216 11.27 -26.72 1.34
C LYS A 216 11.82 -26.25 -0.01
N SER A 217 11.10 -26.53 -1.10
CA SER A 217 11.46 -26.05 -2.43
C SER A 217 11.42 -24.52 -2.50
N ILE A 218 10.33 -23.91 -1.99
CA ILE A 218 10.17 -22.46 -1.91
C ILE A 218 11.29 -21.82 -1.09
N LEU A 219 11.59 -22.35 0.09
CA LEU A 219 12.65 -21.85 0.96
C LEU A 219 14.02 -21.88 0.27
N ASN A 220 14.35 -22.97 -0.40
CA ASN A 220 15.62 -23.10 -1.11
C ASN A 220 15.72 -22.10 -2.27
N ASN A 221 14.65 -21.96 -3.05
CA ASN A 221 14.61 -21.00 -4.16
C ASN A 221 14.74 -19.55 -3.65
N ALA A 222 14.02 -19.22 -2.57
CA ALA A 222 14.09 -17.90 -1.96
C ALA A 222 15.51 -17.57 -1.47
N LYS A 223 16.19 -18.51 -0.81
CA LYS A 223 17.58 -18.36 -0.37
C LYS A 223 18.55 -18.10 -1.53
N GLN A 224 18.39 -18.82 -2.64
CA GLN A 224 19.26 -18.66 -3.82
C GLN A 224 19.13 -17.29 -4.47
N ILE A 225 17.92 -16.70 -4.47
CA ILE A 225 17.68 -15.41 -5.12
C ILE A 225 17.83 -14.23 -4.15
N ALA A 226 17.77 -14.45 -2.83
CA ALA A 226 17.74 -13.39 -1.82
C ALA A 226 18.92 -12.40 -1.91
N GLU A 227 20.11 -12.86 -2.31
CA GLU A 227 21.29 -11.99 -2.45
C GLU A 227 21.18 -11.04 -3.67
N ARG A 228 20.56 -11.51 -4.76
CA ARG A 228 20.47 -10.76 -6.02
C ARG A 228 19.19 -9.96 -6.13
N LYS A 229 18.12 -10.50 -5.58
CA LYS A 229 16.74 -10.02 -5.70
C LYS A 229 15.99 -10.22 -4.38
N PRO A 230 16.35 -9.45 -3.34
CA PRO A 230 15.76 -9.63 -2.02
C PRO A 230 14.24 -9.43 -2.00
N ASP A 231 13.71 -8.49 -2.81
CA ASP A 231 12.27 -8.23 -2.87
C ASP A 231 11.47 -9.41 -3.44
N GLU A 232 11.98 -10.06 -4.49
CA GLU A 232 11.36 -11.27 -5.06
C GLU A 232 11.38 -12.43 -4.05
N ALA A 233 12.47 -12.57 -3.26
CA ALA A 233 12.57 -13.57 -2.21
C ALA A 233 11.58 -13.32 -1.06
N ILE A 234 11.45 -12.05 -0.64
CA ILE A 234 10.51 -11.63 0.39
C ILE A 234 9.09 -11.96 -0.03
N GLU A 235 8.68 -11.59 -1.25
CA GLU A 235 7.32 -11.87 -1.75
C GLU A 235 7.04 -13.37 -1.82
N MET A 236 8.00 -14.16 -2.30
CA MET A 236 7.87 -15.61 -2.36
C MET A 236 7.66 -16.24 -0.97
N LEU A 237 8.48 -15.85 0.02
CA LEU A 237 8.37 -16.37 1.39
C LEU A 237 7.12 -15.84 2.09
N ARG A 238 6.70 -14.60 1.83
CA ARG A 238 5.47 -14.03 2.38
C ARG A 238 4.24 -14.84 1.94
N HIS A 239 4.17 -15.18 0.66
CA HIS A 239 3.13 -16.09 0.14
C HIS A 239 3.22 -17.47 0.79
N ALA A 240 4.41 -18.05 0.91
CA ALA A 240 4.58 -19.35 1.57
C ALA A 240 4.06 -19.36 3.02
N VAL A 241 4.31 -18.28 3.78
CA VAL A 241 3.84 -18.14 5.16
C VAL A 241 2.31 -17.97 5.22
N ARG A 242 1.72 -17.26 4.26
CA ARG A 242 0.28 -17.00 4.23
C ARG A 242 -0.54 -18.20 3.72
N ASP A 243 -0.03 -18.90 2.71
CA ASP A 243 -0.84 -19.81 1.91
C ASP A 243 -0.75 -21.28 2.36
N TYR A 244 0.11 -21.60 3.34
CA TYR A 244 0.39 -22.97 3.81
C TYR A 244 0.02 -23.20 5.28
N PRO A 245 -0.31 -24.45 5.68
CA PRO A 245 -0.71 -24.75 7.05
C PRO A 245 0.51 -24.68 7.99
N LYS A 246 0.24 -24.58 9.30
CA LYS A 246 1.30 -24.47 10.31
C LYS A 246 2.11 -25.77 10.43
N CYS A 247 3.27 -25.81 9.79
CA CYS A 247 4.25 -26.90 9.85
C CYS A 247 5.69 -26.40 10.04
N GLY A 248 6.63 -27.32 10.28
CA GLY A 248 8.05 -26.98 10.51
C GLY A 248 8.66 -26.13 9.38
N PRO A 249 8.60 -26.56 8.11
CA PRO A 249 9.12 -25.79 6.97
C PRO A 249 8.49 -24.40 6.82
N ARG A 250 7.22 -24.20 7.21
CA ARG A 250 6.59 -22.87 7.20
C ARG A 250 7.26 -21.95 8.22
N ASN A 251 7.55 -22.45 9.41
CA ASN A 251 8.27 -21.69 10.43
C ASN A 251 9.69 -21.33 9.96
N ASP A 252 10.32 -22.19 9.18
CA ASP A 252 11.63 -21.88 8.57
C ASP A 252 11.51 -20.80 7.49
N CYS A 253 10.44 -20.80 6.69
CA CYS A 253 10.12 -19.69 5.79
C CYS A 253 9.88 -18.37 6.54
N GLU A 254 9.16 -18.39 7.68
CA GLU A 254 8.94 -17.22 8.53
C GLU A 254 10.26 -16.64 9.06
N LYS A 255 11.16 -17.49 9.56
CA LYS A 255 12.48 -17.09 10.04
C LYS A 255 13.34 -16.49 8.93
N GLU A 256 13.37 -17.13 7.76
CA GLU A 256 14.14 -16.62 6.62
C GLU A 256 13.57 -15.29 6.12
N LEU A 257 12.24 -15.15 6.06
CA LEU A 257 11.57 -13.90 5.70
C LEU A 257 12.01 -12.75 6.63
N ALA A 258 12.01 -13.00 7.95
CA ALA A 258 12.48 -12.02 8.93
C ALA A 258 13.97 -11.69 8.75
N ALA A 259 14.81 -12.69 8.47
CA ALA A 259 16.24 -12.50 8.25
C ALA A 259 16.56 -11.71 6.97
N ILE A 260 15.84 -11.94 5.87
CA ILE A 260 16.01 -11.16 4.62
C ILE A 260 15.57 -9.71 4.87
N ARG A 261 14.39 -9.49 5.47
CA ARG A 261 13.90 -8.13 5.77
C ARG A 261 14.88 -7.34 6.62
N LYS A 262 15.47 -7.97 7.63
CA LYS A 262 16.50 -7.35 8.47
C LYS A 262 17.74 -6.93 7.66
N ARG A 263 18.27 -7.83 6.82
CA ARG A 263 19.42 -7.55 5.93
C ARG A 263 19.15 -6.38 4.98
N VAL A 264 17.95 -6.33 4.40
CA VAL A 264 17.55 -5.23 3.50
C VAL A 264 17.53 -3.90 4.26
N ALA A 265 16.91 -3.86 5.45
CA ALA A 265 16.85 -2.65 6.26
C ALA A 265 18.25 -2.16 6.68
N GLU A 266 19.16 -3.06 7.05
CA GLU A 266 20.55 -2.73 7.41
C GLU A 266 21.34 -2.19 6.20
N ALA A 267 21.14 -2.78 5.01
CA ALA A 267 21.79 -2.33 3.77
C ALA A 267 21.27 -0.96 3.32
N GLU A 268 19.99 -0.66 3.51
CA GLU A 268 19.41 0.65 3.23
C GLU A 268 19.88 1.72 4.24
N ALA A 269 20.01 1.36 5.51
CA ALA A 269 20.52 2.26 6.54
C ALA A 269 21.99 2.62 6.31
N SER A 270 22.81 1.68 5.82
CA SER A 270 24.23 1.90 5.54
C SER A 270 24.49 2.74 4.29
N LYS A 271 23.46 3.01 3.47
CA LYS A 271 23.52 3.85 2.26
C LYS A 271 23.06 5.29 2.50
N LYS A 272 22.57 5.62 3.70
CA LYS A 272 22.15 6.97 4.11
C LYS A 272 23.26 7.66 4.89
#